data_AF-A0A420TPI7-F1
#
_entry.id   AF-A0A420TPI7-F1
#
_cell.length_a   1.000
_cell.length_b   1.000
_cell.length_c   1.000
_cell.angle_alpha   90.00
_cell.angle_beta   90.00
_cell.angle_gamma   90.00
#
_symmetry.space_group_name_H-M   'P 1'
#
loop_
_entity.id
_entity.type
_entity.pdbx_description
1 polymer ?
#
loop_
_entity_poly.entity_id
_entity_poly.type
_entity_poly.pdbx_seq_one_letter_code
_entity_poly.pdbx_strand_id
1 'polypeptide(L)'
;MATLRNPGSQGYVPLADASPESTEDHVVFEPVKTWKGYIWDTWELPQDQRRLLFKVDAFILTFASIGYFLKNIDQTNINNAFLSGMEEDLEISGFYPGIHYMLGSWYTPREIGKRAMLFWLAGSVGSMFSGFLQGAAYTNLNGVHGRAGWRWLFIIDGLITIPLAIAGYFFFPNLPQDGKRTWWTTEEEHVLSVKRMQAIGRAGKQPWTKDRVKKVLSSWHTYHLRMSLLKIPSRSLN
;
A
#
# COMPACT_ATOMS: atom_id res chain seq x y z
N MET A 1 -40.01 16.37 28.35
CA MET A 1 -39.63 14.95 28.57
C MET A 1 -38.66 14.55 27.47
N ALA A 2 -37.37 14.53 27.78
CA ALA A 2 -36.33 14.09 26.85
C ALA A 2 -36.34 12.56 26.79
N THR A 3 -36.68 12.00 25.64
CA THR A 3 -36.59 10.56 25.39
C THR A 3 -35.13 10.18 25.22
N LEU A 4 -34.58 9.54 26.26
CA LEU A 4 -33.26 8.93 26.25
C LEU A 4 -33.22 7.84 25.16
N ARG A 5 -32.60 8.15 24.02
CA ARG A 5 -32.37 7.20 22.93
C ARG A 5 -31.25 6.25 23.37
N ASN A 6 -31.63 4.98 23.52
CA ASN A 6 -30.78 3.86 23.89
C ASN A 6 -29.50 3.79 23.00
N PRO A 7 -28.27 3.74 23.55
CA PRO A 7 -27.03 3.77 22.75
C PRO A 7 -26.68 2.45 22.02
N GLY A 8 -27.53 1.42 22.09
CA GLY A 8 -27.15 0.05 21.72
C GLY A 8 -27.69 -0.52 20.42
N SER A 9 -28.48 0.20 19.61
CA SER A 9 -29.27 -0.47 18.55
C SER A 9 -29.45 0.29 17.23
N GLN A 10 -28.53 1.16 16.82
CA GLN A 10 -28.67 1.89 15.55
C GLN A 10 -27.38 2.01 14.75
N GLY A 11 -27.40 1.38 13.58
CA GLY A 11 -26.37 1.53 12.55
C GLY A 11 -26.91 1.14 11.17
N TYR A 12 -28.12 1.56 10.82
CA TYR A 12 -28.67 1.46 9.47
C TYR A 12 -29.70 2.56 9.27
N VAL A 13 -29.39 3.54 8.41
CA VAL A 13 -30.35 4.55 7.95
C VAL A 13 -30.34 4.50 6.43
N PRO A 14 -31.39 3.99 5.79
CA PRO A 14 -31.55 4.12 4.34
C PRO A 14 -31.68 5.60 3.99
N LEU A 15 -30.93 6.05 2.98
CA LEU A 15 -31.07 7.38 2.40
C LEU A 15 -32.45 7.50 1.75
N ALA A 16 -33.24 8.49 2.19
CA ALA A 16 -34.63 8.68 1.80
C ALA A 16 -34.82 9.24 0.37
N ASP A 17 -33.74 9.47 -0.36
CA ASP A 17 -33.68 10.10 -1.67
C ASP A 17 -33.29 9.15 -2.81
N ALA A 18 -33.32 7.83 -2.58
CA ALA A 18 -33.25 6.84 -3.65
C ALA A 18 -34.51 6.93 -4.52
N SER A 19 -34.36 7.61 -5.66
CA SER A 19 -35.35 7.67 -6.74
C SER A 19 -35.67 6.24 -7.20
N PRO A 20 -36.94 5.93 -7.56
CA PRO A 20 -37.43 4.55 -7.66
C PRO A 20 -36.93 3.74 -8.88
N GLU A 21 -35.82 4.12 -9.53
CA GLU A 21 -35.37 3.54 -10.81
C GLU A 21 -33.97 2.89 -10.81
N SER A 22 -33.42 2.52 -9.66
CA SER A 22 -32.19 1.68 -9.63
C SER A 22 -32.40 0.44 -8.77
N THR A 23 -32.59 -0.70 -9.43
CA THR A 23 -32.74 -2.04 -8.82
C THR A 23 -31.40 -2.66 -8.41
N GLU A 24 -30.40 -1.85 -8.11
CA GLU A 24 -29.14 -2.29 -7.50
C GLU A 24 -29.05 -1.65 -6.13
N ASP A 25 -29.07 -2.49 -5.08
CA ASP A 25 -28.87 -2.09 -3.68
C ASP A 25 -27.48 -1.49 -3.49
N HIS A 26 -27.30 -0.24 -3.92
CA HIS A 26 -26.15 0.58 -3.56
C HIS A 26 -26.34 1.02 -2.10
N VAL A 27 -26.04 0.10 -1.17
CA VAL A 27 -26.04 0.42 0.25
C VAL A 27 -24.86 1.35 0.53
N VAL A 28 -25.12 2.65 0.45
CA VAL A 28 -24.19 3.70 0.85
C VAL A 28 -24.18 3.73 2.39
N PHE A 29 -23.16 3.12 3.00
CA PHE A 29 -22.98 3.15 4.44
C PHE A 29 -22.40 4.52 4.86
N GLU A 30 -23.22 5.37 5.48
CA GLU A 30 -22.77 6.53 6.26
C GLU A 30 -22.24 6.02 7.62
N PRO A 31 -20.93 6.12 7.91
CA PRO A 31 -20.38 5.66 9.19
C PRO A 31 -20.88 6.55 10.33
N VAL A 32 -21.21 5.94 11.47
CA VAL A 32 -21.57 6.68 12.68
C VAL A 32 -20.30 7.37 13.20
N LYS A 33 -20.22 8.69 13.00
CA LYS A 33 -19.10 9.51 13.45
C LYS A 33 -18.93 9.38 14.96
N THR A 34 -17.88 8.68 15.35
CA THR A 34 -17.49 8.42 16.74
C THR A 34 -16.08 8.95 16.95
N TRP A 35 -15.78 9.52 18.12
CA TRP A 35 -14.41 9.97 18.46
C TRP A 35 -13.34 8.86 18.27
N LYS A 36 -13.72 7.60 18.49
CA LYS A 36 -12.90 6.42 18.21
C LYS A 36 -12.52 6.29 16.72
N GLY A 37 -13.41 6.65 15.81
CA GLY A 37 -13.16 6.64 14.37
C GLY A 37 -12.18 7.71 13.90
N TYR A 38 -12.08 8.82 14.63
CA TYR A 38 -11.04 9.82 14.38
C TYR A 38 -9.64 9.21 14.59
N ILE A 39 -9.45 8.38 15.63
CA ILE A 39 -8.21 7.64 15.85
C ILE A 39 -8.06 6.57 14.77
N TRP A 40 -9.02 5.66 14.66
CA TRP A 40 -8.97 4.56 13.71
C TRP A 40 -10.33 4.33 13.04
N ASP A 41 -10.40 4.63 11.74
CA ASP A 41 -11.61 4.60 10.91
C ASP A 41 -12.28 3.22 10.87
N THR A 42 -11.48 2.15 10.97
CA THR A 42 -11.94 0.76 11.00
C THR A 42 -12.91 0.46 12.14
N TRP A 43 -12.87 1.23 13.22
CA TRP A 43 -13.73 1.03 14.39
C TRP A 43 -15.16 1.55 14.22
N GLU A 44 -15.43 2.35 13.18
CA GLU A 44 -16.79 2.80 12.85
C GLU A 44 -17.52 1.82 11.93
N LEU A 45 -16.81 0.86 11.35
CA LEU A 45 -17.38 -0.06 10.37
C LEU A 45 -18.21 -1.17 11.04
N PRO A 46 -19.24 -1.68 10.34
CA PRO A 46 -19.97 -2.91 10.69
C PRO A 46 -19.03 -4.10 10.95
N GLN A 47 -19.46 -5.07 11.77
CA GLN A 47 -18.61 -6.15 12.27
C GLN A 47 -17.98 -7.01 11.16
N ASP A 48 -18.74 -7.31 10.11
CA ASP A 48 -18.33 -8.02 8.90
C ASP A 48 -17.24 -7.25 8.12
N GLN A 49 -17.47 -5.97 7.86
CA GLN A 49 -16.53 -5.09 7.18
C GLN A 49 -15.25 -4.87 7.98
N ARG A 50 -15.39 -4.74 9.31
CA ARG A 50 -14.28 -4.59 10.24
C ARG A 50 -13.40 -5.82 10.26
N ARG A 51 -14.00 -7.03 10.35
CA ARG A 51 -13.25 -8.29 10.36
C ARG A 51 -12.48 -8.49 9.06
N LEU A 52 -13.11 -8.19 7.92
CA LEU A 52 -12.44 -8.20 6.61
C LEU A 52 -11.22 -7.26 6.63
N LEU A 53 -11.40 -5.99 7.01
CA LEU A 53 -10.29 -5.03 7.04
C LEU A 53 -9.18 -5.41 8.02
N PHE A 54 -9.50 -5.99 9.17
CA PHE A 54 -8.46 -6.47 10.09
C PHE A 54 -7.59 -7.55 9.44
N LYS A 55 -8.18 -8.46 8.66
CA LYS A 55 -7.40 -9.45 7.90
C LYS A 55 -6.58 -8.79 6.80
N VAL A 56 -7.17 -7.87 6.05
CA VAL A 56 -6.47 -7.10 5.01
C VAL A 56 -5.29 -6.34 5.62
N ASP A 57 -5.48 -5.67 6.76
CA ASP A 57 -4.43 -4.96 7.49
C ASP A 57 -3.35 -5.93 8.01
N ALA A 58 -3.74 -7.08 8.58
CA ALA A 58 -2.80 -8.08 9.10
C ALA A 58 -1.92 -8.73 8.02
N PHE A 59 -2.43 -8.87 6.79
CA PHE A 59 -1.68 -9.48 5.69
C PHE A 59 -1.10 -8.42 4.75
N ILE A 60 -1.94 -7.63 4.07
CA ILE A 60 -1.48 -6.69 3.04
C ILE A 60 -0.64 -5.58 3.67
N LEU A 61 -1.16 -4.89 4.68
CA LEU A 61 -0.48 -3.72 5.22
C LEU A 61 0.80 -4.12 5.96
N THR A 62 0.79 -5.21 6.71
CA THR A 62 1.99 -5.72 7.40
C THR A 62 3.08 -6.11 6.40
N PHE A 63 2.79 -6.93 5.40
CA PHE A 63 3.80 -7.34 4.40
C PHE A 63 4.27 -6.15 3.55
N ALA A 64 3.36 -5.25 3.16
CA ALA A 64 3.73 -4.02 2.46
C ALA A 64 4.67 -3.14 3.30
N SER A 65 4.37 -2.96 4.59
CA SER A 65 5.17 -2.14 5.50
C SER A 65 6.54 -2.76 5.77
N ILE A 66 6.62 -4.07 6.00
CA ILE A 66 7.91 -4.78 6.17
C ILE A 66 8.71 -4.71 4.87
N GLY A 67 8.08 -4.94 3.72
CA GLY A 67 8.75 -4.83 2.43
C GLY A 67 9.27 -3.41 2.16
N TYR A 68 8.50 -2.38 2.53
CA TYR A 68 8.94 -0.99 2.39
C TYR A 68 10.04 -0.62 3.40
N PHE A 69 9.97 -1.15 4.62
CA PHE A 69 11.04 -1.03 5.61
C PHE A 69 12.35 -1.60 5.07
N LEU A 70 12.34 -2.85 4.55
CA LEU A 70 13.53 -3.47 3.97
C LEU A 70 14.01 -2.73 2.72
N LYS A 71 13.10 -2.32 1.83
CA LYS A 71 13.44 -1.48 0.67
C LYS A 71 14.21 -0.22 1.10
N ASN A 72 13.83 0.42 2.20
CA ASN A 72 14.53 1.62 2.67
C ASN A 72 15.90 1.29 3.27
N ILE A 73 16.06 0.11 3.89
CA ILE A 73 17.38 -0.39 4.30
C ILE A 73 18.26 -0.62 3.07
N ASP A 74 17.77 -1.36 2.08
CA ASP A 74 18.50 -1.69 0.86
C ASP A 74 18.89 -0.41 0.11
N GLN A 75 17.95 0.53 -0.05
CA GLN A 75 18.18 1.80 -0.72
C GLN A 75 19.28 2.62 -0.02
N THR A 76 19.28 2.62 1.32
CA THR A 76 20.33 3.31 2.07
C THR A 76 21.67 2.59 1.91
N ASN A 77 21.69 1.25 1.90
CA ASN A 77 22.91 0.46 1.72
C ASN A 77 23.50 0.63 0.31
N ILE A 78 22.65 0.70 -0.72
CA ILE A 78 23.03 0.99 -2.11
C ILE A 78 23.65 2.38 -2.22
N ASN A 79 23.01 3.42 -1.66
CA ASN A 79 23.55 4.78 -1.68
C ASN A 79 24.95 4.84 -1.04
N ASN A 80 25.18 4.11 0.05
CA ASN A 80 26.49 4.07 0.72
C ASN A 80 27.53 3.22 -0.04
N ALA A 81 27.11 2.14 -0.69
CA ALA A 81 27.97 1.36 -1.56
C ALA A 81 28.39 2.15 -2.81
N PHE A 82 27.50 2.97 -3.37
CA PHE A 82 27.80 3.88 -4.47
C PHE A 82 28.90 4.89 -4.09
N LEU A 83 28.77 5.53 -2.92
CA LEU A 83 29.83 6.38 -2.36
C LEU A 83 31.14 5.64 -2.11
N SER A 84 31.10 4.31 -1.98
CA SER A 84 32.24 3.43 -1.74
C SER A 84 32.81 2.78 -3.02
N GLY A 85 32.34 3.20 -4.21
CA GLY A 85 32.88 2.76 -5.50
C GLY A 85 32.06 1.72 -6.27
N MET A 86 30.78 1.52 -5.94
CA MET A 86 29.85 0.76 -6.79
C MET A 86 29.32 1.67 -7.91
N GLU A 87 29.65 1.40 -9.17
CA GLU A 87 29.29 2.29 -10.31
C GLU A 87 27.87 2.09 -10.85
N GLU A 88 27.28 0.90 -10.68
CA GLU A 88 25.93 0.58 -11.17
C GLU A 88 24.94 0.47 -10.00
N ASP A 89 23.85 1.24 -10.08
CA ASP A 89 22.70 1.14 -9.17
C ASP A 89 21.78 -0.01 -9.62
N LEU A 90 21.32 -0.82 -8.66
CA LEU A 90 20.28 -1.81 -8.90
C LEU A 90 18.93 -1.08 -8.89
N GLU A 91 18.45 -0.67 -10.08
CA GLU A 91 17.18 0.04 -10.23
C GLU A 91 15.95 -0.85 -9.90
N ILE A 92 15.66 -1.06 -8.62
CA ILE A 92 14.45 -1.77 -8.16
C ILE A 92 13.26 -0.79 -8.18
N SER A 93 12.71 -0.53 -9.37
CA SER A 93 11.66 0.48 -9.58
C SER A 93 10.20 -0.01 -9.45
N GLY A 94 9.97 -1.32 -9.46
CA GLY A 94 8.61 -1.90 -9.54
C GLY A 94 7.83 -2.00 -8.22
N PHE A 95 8.51 -1.95 -7.07
CA PHE A 95 7.88 -2.21 -5.76
C PHE A 95 6.81 -1.17 -5.40
N TYR A 96 7.15 0.11 -5.55
CA TYR A 96 6.28 1.23 -5.14
C TYR A 96 4.93 1.26 -5.88
N PRO A 97 4.87 1.23 -7.23
CA PRO A 97 3.60 1.20 -7.94
C PRO A 97 2.83 -0.10 -7.68
N GLY A 98 3.50 -1.24 -7.51
CA GLY A 98 2.86 -2.52 -7.21
C GLY A 98 2.12 -2.52 -5.88
N ILE A 99 2.77 -2.06 -4.79
CA ILE A 99 2.13 -1.95 -3.48
C ILE A 99 0.98 -0.95 -3.51
N HIS A 100 1.15 0.22 -4.12
CA HIS A 100 0.08 1.23 -4.16
C HIS A 100 -1.12 0.75 -4.96
N TYR A 101 -0.89 0.00 -6.04
CA TYR A 101 -1.95 -0.66 -6.77
C TYR A 101 -2.69 -1.70 -5.91
N MET A 102 -1.94 -2.50 -5.13
CA MET A 102 -2.54 -3.48 -4.22
C MET A 102 -3.36 -2.81 -3.11
N LEU A 103 -2.81 -1.79 -2.43
CA LEU A 103 -3.53 -1.01 -1.42
C LEU A 103 -4.79 -0.35 -2.03
N GLY A 104 -4.66 0.23 -3.22
CA GLY A 104 -5.78 0.79 -3.97
C GLY A 104 -6.77 -0.24 -4.51
N SER A 105 -6.49 -1.54 -4.42
CA SER A 105 -7.43 -2.57 -4.87
C SER A 105 -8.23 -3.16 -3.71
N TRP A 106 -7.79 -2.94 -2.47
CA TRP A 106 -8.40 -3.49 -1.25
C TRP A 106 -8.98 -2.43 -0.31
N TYR A 107 -8.40 -1.22 -0.26
CA TYR A 107 -8.84 -0.14 0.63
C TYR A 107 -9.64 0.93 -0.08
N THR A 108 -10.71 1.40 0.55
CA THR A 108 -11.48 2.54 0.04
C THR A 108 -10.70 3.86 0.20
N PRO A 109 -11.06 4.95 -0.52
CA PRO A 109 -10.39 6.24 -0.38
C PRO A 109 -10.42 6.83 1.03
N ARG A 110 -11.43 6.48 1.84
CA ARG A 110 -11.55 6.89 3.25
C ARG A 110 -10.53 6.17 4.14
N GLU A 111 -10.25 4.91 3.82
CA GLU A 111 -9.40 4.01 4.61
C GLU A 111 -7.91 4.13 4.28
N ILE A 112 -7.60 4.40 3.02
CA ILE A 112 -6.23 4.35 2.51
C ILE A 112 -5.32 5.40 3.14
N GLY A 113 -5.86 6.56 3.52
CA GLY A 113 -5.05 7.66 4.07
C GLY A 113 -4.29 7.27 5.34
N LYS A 114 -4.99 6.67 6.32
CA LYS A 114 -4.37 6.25 7.60
C LYS A 114 -3.37 5.11 7.43
N ARG A 115 -3.67 4.18 6.53
CA ARG A 115 -2.84 3.01 6.25
C ARG A 115 -1.61 3.38 5.44
N ALA A 116 -1.75 4.33 4.52
CA ALA A 116 -0.63 4.95 3.84
C ALA A 116 0.32 5.60 4.86
N MET A 117 -0.19 6.32 5.87
CA MET A 117 0.67 6.88 6.93
C MET A 117 1.48 5.81 7.67
N LEU A 118 0.86 4.68 8.05
CA LEU A 118 1.59 3.55 8.66
C LEU A 118 2.65 2.95 7.72
N PHE A 119 2.30 2.80 6.45
CA PHE A 119 3.22 2.34 5.42
C PHE A 119 4.43 3.28 5.29
N TRP A 120 4.20 4.59 5.20
CA TRP A 120 5.28 5.59 5.14
C TRP A 120 6.14 5.62 6.40
N LEU A 121 5.52 5.49 7.58
CA LEU A 121 6.22 5.40 8.85
C LEU A 121 7.20 4.22 8.85
N ALA A 122 6.81 3.06 8.33
CA ALA A 122 7.70 1.90 8.23
C ALA A 122 8.95 2.20 7.38
N GLY A 123 8.83 3.01 6.32
CA GLY A 123 9.99 3.45 5.54
C GLY A 123 10.93 4.35 6.34
N SER A 124 10.39 5.33 7.06
CA SER A 124 11.19 6.20 7.94
C SER A 124 11.94 5.40 9.00
N VAL A 125 11.26 4.43 9.63
CA VAL A 125 11.89 3.53 10.60
C VAL A 125 12.96 2.67 9.92
N GLY A 126 12.73 2.18 8.69
CA GLY A 126 13.72 1.44 7.90
C GLY A 126 15.01 2.24 7.69
N SER A 127 14.88 3.49 7.26
CA SER A 127 16.03 4.39 7.08
C SER A 127 16.78 4.65 8.38
N MET A 128 16.08 4.78 9.51
CA MET A 128 16.72 4.91 10.83
C MET A 128 17.52 3.66 11.21
N PHE A 129 16.95 2.47 11.02
CA PHE A 129 17.61 1.20 11.33
C PHE A 129 18.82 0.92 10.43
N SER A 130 18.77 1.35 9.16
CA SER A 130 19.89 1.20 8.24
C SER A 130 21.17 1.86 8.77
N GLY A 131 21.07 3.08 9.32
CA GLY A 131 22.24 3.77 9.90
C GLY A 131 22.92 2.99 11.03
N PHE A 132 22.11 2.35 11.90
CA PHE A 132 22.63 1.50 12.96
C PHE A 132 23.27 0.22 12.43
N LEU A 133 22.64 -0.45 11.46
CA LEU A 133 23.18 -1.66 10.82
C LEU A 133 24.51 -1.37 10.12
N GLN A 134 24.61 -0.25 9.42
CA GLN A 134 25.85 0.21 8.80
C GLN A 134 26.94 0.44 9.82
N GLY A 135 26.66 1.21 10.88
CA GLY A 135 27.63 1.45 11.95
C GLY A 135 28.15 0.14 12.55
N ALA A 136 27.26 -0.82 12.81
CA ALA A 136 27.61 -2.14 13.31
C ALA A 136 28.45 -2.96 12.31
N ALA A 137 28.12 -2.93 11.02
CA ALA A 137 28.85 -3.66 9.99
C ALA A 137 30.25 -3.09 9.74
N TYR A 138 30.42 -1.77 9.71
CA TYR A 138 31.73 -1.15 9.53
C TYR A 138 32.65 -1.33 10.73
N THR A 139 32.11 -1.41 11.94
CA THR A 139 32.89 -1.60 13.18
C THR A 139 33.25 -3.06 13.43
N ASN A 140 32.33 -4.00 13.19
CA ASN A 140 32.53 -5.40 13.58
C ASN A 140 32.83 -6.34 12.40
N LEU A 141 32.40 -6.01 11.18
CA LEU A 141 32.48 -6.92 10.03
C LEU A 141 33.46 -6.45 8.95
N ASN A 142 33.96 -5.22 9.04
CA ASN A 142 34.91 -4.70 8.07
C ASN A 142 36.26 -5.46 8.16
N GLY A 143 36.72 -6.00 7.04
CA GLY A 143 37.93 -6.83 6.97
C GLY A 143 37.69 -8.30 7.36
N VAL A 144 36.52 -8.65 7.89
CA VAL A 144 36.17 -10.05 8.16
C VAL A 144 36.09 -10.80 6.84
N HIS A 145 36.88 -11.87 6.74
CA HIS A 145 37.06 -12.66 5.51
C HIS A 145 37.58 -11.84 4.31
N GLY A 146 38.31 -10.75 4.56
CA GLY A 146 38.86 -9.87 3.53
C GLY A 146 37.80 -9.06 2.78
N ARG A 147 36.58 -8.94 3.32
CA ARG A 147 35.47 -8.21 2.70
C ARG A 147 35.26 -6.86 3.39
N ALA A 148 34.89 -5.86 2.59
CA ALA A 148 34.47 -4.55 3.10
C ALA A 148 33.13 -4.66 3.84
N GLY A 149 32.91 -3.80 4.84
CA GLY A 149 31.68 -3.78 5.65
C GLY A 149 30.39 -3.68 4.83
N TRP A 150 30.37 -2.89 3.75
CA TRP A 150 29.21 -2.76 2.87
C TRP A 150 28.81 -4.07 2.17
N ARG A 151 29.77 -4.96 1.87
CA ARG A 151 29.48 -6.27 1.28
C ARG A 151 28.75 -7.17 2.26
N TRP A 152 29.07 -7.06 3.56
CA TRP A 152 28.36 -7.77 4.61
C TRP A 152 26.92 -7.27 4.77
N LEU A 153 26.68 -5.98 4.58
CA LEU A 153 25.31 -5.43 4.57
C LEU A 153 24.45 -6.11 3.51
N PHE A 154 24.90 -6.17 2.26
CA PHE A 154 24.15 -6.85 1.19
C PHE A 154 23.91 -8.35 1.47
N ILE A 155 24.84 -9.03 2.14
CA ILE A 155 24.67 -10.44 2.52
C ILE A 155 23.57 -10.57 3.59
N ILE A 156 23.59 -9.71 4.59
CA ILE A 156 22.59 -9.68 5.67
C ILE A 156 21.22 -9.31 5.09
N ASP A 157 21.16 -8.29 4.25
CA ASP A 157 19.92 -7.86 3.60
C ASP A 157 19.34 -8.96 2.72
N GLY A 158 20.17 -9.62 1.92
CA GLY A 158 19.75 -10.76 1.10
C GLY A 158 19.22 -11.92 1.95
N LEU A 159 19.87 -12.22 3.08
CA LEU A 159 19.46 -13.28 3.99
C LEU A 159 18.10 -12.99 4.66
N ILE A 160 17.82 -11.73 4.98
CA ILE A 160 16.54 -11.32 5.57
C ILE A 160 15.44 -11.21 4.49
N THR A 161 15.80 -10.74 3.30
CA THR A 161 14.86 -10.47 2.20
C THR A 161 14.38 -11.74 1.52
N ILE A 162 15.23 -12.76 1.35
CA ILE A 162 14.85 -14.02 0.67
C ILE A 162 13.68 -14.73 1.37
N PRO A 163 13.72 -15.03 2.69
CA PRO A 163 12.59 -15.63 3.38
C PRO A 163 11.33 -14.77 3.32
N LEU A 164 11.47 -13.45 3.41
CA LEU A 164 10.34 -12.54 3.31
C LEU A 164 9.74 -12.54 1.90
N ALA A 165 10.55 -12.61 0.84
CA ALA A 165 10.08 -12.69 -0.53
C ALA A 165 9.34 -14.01 -0.78
N ILE A 166 9.85 -15.11 -0.25
CA ILE A 166 9.18 -16.43 -0.30
C ILE A 166 7.85 -16.36 0.45
N ALA A 167 7.82 -15.81 1.66
CA ALA A 167 6.58 -15.61 2.40
C ALA A 167 5.62 -14.70 1.62
N GLY A 168 6.11 -13.57 1.11
CA GLY A 168 5.36 -12.66 0.25
C GLY A 168 4.66 -13.41 -0.88
N TYR A 169 5.36 -14.25 -1.62
CA TYR A 169 4.78 -15.04 -2.72
C TYR A 169 3.57 -15.91 -2.31
N PHE A 170 3.56 -16.50 -1.11
CA PHE A 170 2.46 -17.33 -0.63
C PHE A 170 1.34 -16.54 0.08
N PHE A 171 1.68 -15.43 0.73
CA PHE A 171 0.75 -14.64 1.54
C PHE A 171 0.12 -13.47 0.78
N PHE A 172 0.74 -13.01 -0.32
CA PHE A 172 0.20 -11.90 -1.11
C PHE A 172 -1.15 -12.28 -1.70
N PRO A 173 -2.19 -11.43 -1.54
CA PRO A 173 -3.50 -11.74 -2.03
C PRO A 173 -3.62 -11.51 -3.55
N ASN A 174 -4.60 -12.20 -4.14
CA ASN A 174 -5.09 -11.84 -5.46
C ASN A 174 -5.88 -10.53 -5.38
N LEU A 175 -6.16 -9.89 -6.51
CA LEU A 175 -7.07 -8.75 -6.50
C LEU A 175 -8.48 -9.25 -6.18
N PRO A 176 -9.28 -8.50 -5.40
CA PRO A 176 -10.65 -8.92 -5.14
C PRO A 176 -11.45 -8.99 -6.45
N GLN A 177 -11.10 -8.19 -7.46
CA GLN A 177 -11.77 -8.19 -8.76
C GLN A 177 -11.39 -9.37 -9.68
N ASP A 178 -10.38 -10.18 -9.34
CA ASP A 178 -9.92 -11.30 -10.19
C ASP A 178 -10.80 -12.56 -10.05
N GLY A 179 -11.86 -12.51 -9.23
CA GLY A 179 -12.82 -13.60 -9.05
C GLY A 179 -12.26 -14.84 -8.35
N LYS A 180 -11.02 -14.79 -7.87
CA LYS A 180 -10.37 -15.84 -7.08
C LYS A 180 -10.25 -15.36 -5.64
N ARG A 181 -10.92 -16.05 -4.72
CA ARG A 181 -10.77 -15.78 -3.29
C ARG A 181 -9.33 -16.02 -2.84
N THR A 182 -8.86 -15.20 -1.92
CA THR A 182 -7.58 -15.45 -1.25
C THR A 182 -7.78 -16.52 -0.18
N TRP A 183 -6.76 -17.33 0.09
CA TRP A 183 -6.86 -18.47 1.00
C TRP A 183 -7.24 -18.07 2.45
N TRP A 184 -6.90 -16.85 2.88
CA TRP A 184 -7.23 -16.32 4.22
C TRP A 184 -8.60 -15.60 4.30
N THR A 185 -9.31 -15.47 3.17
CA THR A 185 -10.67 -14.90 3.09
C THR A 185 -11.74 -15.99 2.96
N THR A 186 -12.88 -15.81 3.63
CA THR A 186 -14.09 -16.62 3.38
C THR A 186 -14.80 -16.18 2.10
N GLU A 187 -15.74 -16.99 1.62
CA GLU A 187 -16.52 -16.64 0.42
C GLU A 187 -17.35 -15.37 0.63
N GLU A 188 -18.00 -15.25 1.79
CA GLU A 188 -18.77 -14.06 2.18
C GLU A 188 -17.87 -12.81 2.23
N GLU A 189 -16.66 -12.92 2.80
CA GLU A 189 -15.68 -11.85 2.86
C GLU A 189 -15.17 -11.45 1.47
N HIS A 190 -15.00 -12.43 0.57
CA HIS A 190 -14.59 -12.18 -0.81
C HIS A 190 -15.68 -11.41 -1.55
N VAL A 191 -16.93 -11.87 -1.52
CA VAL A 191 -18.07 -11.17 -2.13
C VAL A 191 -18.23 -9.76 -1.56
N LEU A 192 -18.09 -9.61 -0.23
CA LEU A 192 -18.11 -8.31 0.42
C LEU A 192 -16.99 -7.38 -0.09
N SER A 193 -15.76 -7.90 -0.25
CA SER A 193 -14.63 -7.12 -0.77
C SER A 193 -14.89 -6.60 -2.20
N VAL A 194 -15.50 -7.44 -3.05
CA VAL A 194 -15.87 -7.08 -4.43
C VAL A 194 -16.95 -6.00 -4.45
N LYS A 195 -18.05 -6.21 -3.70
CA LYS A 195 -19.15 -5.23 -3.60
C LYS A 195 -18.66 -3.88 -3.12
N ARG A 196 -17.78 -3.85 -2.11
CA ARG A 196 -17.17 -2.62 -1.59
C ARG A 196 -16.38 -1.87 -2.65
N MET A 197 -15.59 -2.58 -3.47
CA MET A 197 -14.79 -1.96 -4.53
C MET A 197 -15.65 -1.51 -5.72
N GLN A 198 -16.72 -2.24 -6.04
CA GLN A 198 -17.70 -1.83 -7.06
C GLN A 198 -18.45 -0.57 -6.65
N ALA A 199 -18.85 -0.44 -5.37
CA ALA A 199 -19.57 0.74 -4.85
C ALA A 199 -18.77 2.05 -4.99
N ILE A 200 -17.43 1.98 -5.00
CA ILE A 200 -16.56 3.15 -5.21
C ILE A 200 -16.18 3.36 -6.69
N GLY A 201 -16.78 2.60 -7.61
CA GLY A 201 -16.50 2.69 -9.05
C GLY A 201 -15.17 2.07 -9.49
N ARG A 202 -14.51 1.25 -8.64
CA ARG A 202 -13.28 0.53 -9.02
C ARG A 202 -13.64 -0.76 -9.77
N ALA A 203 -13.99 -0.58 -11.05
CA ALA A 203 -14.38 -1.66 -11.95
C ALA A 203 -13.18 -2.47 -12.49
N GLY A 204 -12.41 -3.10 -11.61
CA GLY A 204 -11.42 -4.16 -11.93
C GLY A 204 -10.53 -3.97 -13.17
N LYS A 205 -10.03 -5.09 -13.71
CA LYS A 205 -9.22 -5.10 -14.94
C LYS A 205 -10.12 -4.98 -16.16
N GLN A 206 -10.18 -3.79 -16.75
CA GLN A 206 -10.88 -3.55 -18.01
C GLN A 206 -9.98 -3.90 -19.20
N PRO A 207 -10.51 -4.49 -20.29
CA PRO A 207 -9.73 -4.81 -21.47
C PRO A 207 -9.16 -3.55 -22.14
N TRP A 208 -7.98 -3.68 -22.74
CA TRP A 208 -7.33 -2.61 -23.49
C TRP A 208 -8.07 -2.34 -24.79
N THR A 209 -8.88 -1.28 -24.83
CA THR A 209 -9.56 -0.82 -26.05
C THR A 209 -8.72 0.21 -26.79
N LYS A 210 -8.69 0.14 -28.13
CA LYS A 210 -7.96 1.11 -28.99
C LYS A 210 -8.36 2.56 -28.69
N ASP A 211 -9.62 2.81 -28.38
CA ASP A 211 -10.12 4.15 -28.02
C ASP A 211 -9.54 4.67 -26.72
N ARG A 212 -9.30 3.78 -25.75
CA ARG A 212 -8.70 4.14 -24.46
C ARG A 212 -7.22 4.47 -24.64
N VAL A 213 -6.50 3.69 -25.44
CA VAL A 213 -5.11 3.98 -25.80
C VAL A 213 -5.02 5.32 -26.51
N LYS A 214 -5.90 5.58 -27.48
CA LYS A 214 -5.98 6.87 -28.17
C LYS A 214 -6.25 8.02 -27.19
N LYS A 215 -7.19 7.86 -26.26
CA LYS A 215 -7.53 8.86 -25.23
C LYS A 215 -6.37 9.17 -24.28
N VAL A 216 -5.59 8.16 -23.88
CA VAL A 216 -4.41 8.35 -23.02
C VAL A 216 -3.29 9.05 -23.78
N LEU A 217 -3.03 8.65 -25.03
CA LEU A 217 -2.01 9.23 -25.88
C LEU A 217 -2.38 10.61 -26.44
N SER A 218 -3.67 10.96 -26.49
CA SER A 218 -4.14 12.29 -26.88
C SER A 218 -4.38 13.21 -25.67
N SER A 219 -4.18 12.73 -24.45
CA SER A 219 -4.36 13.55 -23.25
C SER A 219 -3.18 14.50 -23.09
N TRP A 220 -3.45 15.79 -23.12
CA TRP A 220 -2.45 16.85 -22.88
C TRP A 220 -1.69 16.64 -21.55
N HIS A 221 -2.34 16.07 -20.53
CA HIS A 221 -1.72 15.77 -19.23
C HIS A 221 -0.47 14.88 -19.34
N THR A 222 -0.45 13.92 -20.27
CA THR A 222 0.70 13.03 -20.48
C THR A 222 1.93 13.81 -20.98
N TYR A 223 1.73 14.77 -21.88
CA TYR A 223 2.83 15.56 -22.45
C TYR A 223 3.21 16.74 -21.56
N HIS A 224 2.25 17.38 -20.88
CA HIS A 224 2.53 18.49 -19.99
C HIS A 224 3.41 18.06 -18.81
N LEU A 225 3.12 16.92 -18.19
CA LEU A 225 3.92 16.38 -17.08
C LEU A 225 5.36 16.05 -17.52
N ARG A 226 5.53 15.47 -18.73
CA ARG A 226 6.85 15.17 -19.32
C ARG A 226 7.62 16.45 -19.66
N MET A 227 6.95 17.46 -20.22
CA MET A 227 7.57 18.74 -20.60
C MET A 227 7.93 19.61 -19.39
N SER A 228 7.16 19.56 -18.29
CA SER A 228 7.50 20.28 -17.06
C SER A 228 8.74 19.70 -16.37
N LEU A 229 8.94 18.38 -16.42
CA LEU A 229 10.11 17.72 -15.84
C LEU A 229 11.38 17.97 -16.66
N LEU A 230 11.27 18.15 -17.98
CA LEU A 230 12.40 18.42 -18.88
C LEU A 230 12.98 19.84 -18.75
N LYS A 231 12.29 20.75 -18.05
CA LYS A 231 12.68 22.15 -17.88
C LYS A 231 13.47 22.44 -16.60
N ILE A 232 13.84 21.44 -15.80
CA ILE A 232 14.73 21.66 -14.66
C ILE A 232 16.10 22.02 -15.23
N PRO A 233 16.58 23.27 -15.08
CA PRO A 233 17.90 23.63 -15.57
C PRO A 233 18.91 22.84 -14.75
N SER A 234 19.85 22.16 -15.42
CA SER A 234 21.07 21.68 -14.78
C SER A 234 21.77 22.90 -14.18
N ARG A 235 21.56 23.18 -12.89
CA ARG A 235 22.40 24.13 -12.16
C ARG A 235 23.81 23.55 -12.24
N SER A 236 24.64 24.19 -13.06
CA SER A 236 26.07 23.95 -13.15
C SER A 236 26.65 24.00 -11.74
N LEU A 237 27.29 22.90 -11.35
CA LEU A 237 28.24 22.88 -10.25
C LEU A 237 29.38 23.83 -10.65
N ASN A 238 29.46 24.97 -9.97
CA ASN A 238 30.67 25.78 -9.85
C ASN A 238 31.24 25.53 -8.47
#